data_AF-A0A1F7XB69-F1
#
_entry.id   AF-A0A1F7XB69-F1
#
_cell.length_a   1.000
_cell.length_b   1.000
_cell.length_c   1.000
_cell.angle_alpha   90.00
_cell.angle_beta   90.00
_cell.angle_gamma   90.00
#
_symmetry.space_group_name_H-M   'P 1'
#
loop_
_entity.id
_entity.type
_entity.pdbx_description
1 polymer ?
#
loop_
_entity_poly.entity_id
_entity_poly.type
_entity_poly.pdbx_seq_one_letter_code
_entity_poly.pdbx_strand_id
1 'polypeptide(L)'
;MARITGVELNDNWKVDYALTNIKGIGWSLSKKILDSLAVDPKKRVSQLTSDEIAKINSKIEEYPVEGELLRRVKSNITRLQAINSYRGLRHSRGLPVRGQRTRRNARTKRGKRKTVGAFKKEAISKVQQKQKQEETK
;
A
#
# COMPACT_ATOMS: atom_id res chain seq x y z
N MET A 1 8.67 -19.67 8.45
CA MET A 1 8.48 -18.30 7.95
C MET A 1 8.76 -18.28 6.46
N ALA A 2 7.71 -18.39 5.64
CA ALA A 2 7.86 -18.33 4.20
C ALA A 2 7.93 -16.86 3.73
N ARG A 3 8.96 -16.53 2.96
CA ARG A 3 9.10 -15.23 2.29
C ARG A 3 8.71 -15.41 0.82
N ILE A 4 7.62 -14.75 0.41
CA ILE A 4 7.12 -14.77 -0.96
C ILE A 4 7.22 -13.34 -1.49
N THR A 5 7.96 -13.14 -2.60
CA THR A 5 8.19 -11.83 -3.24
C THR A 5 8.69 -10.72 -2.30
N GLY A 6 9.56 -11.08 -1.35
CA GLY A 6 10.11 -10.12 -0.38
C GLY A 6 9.17 -9.71 0.75
N VAL A 7 7.94 -10.24 0.77
CA VAL A 7 6.98 -10.08 1.88
C VAL A 7 7.00 -11.33 2.74
N GLU A 8 7.03 -11.11 4.05
CA GLU A 8 6.94 -12.17 5.05
C GLU A 8 5.49 -12.55 5.30
N LEU A 9 5.17 -13.83 5.06
CA LEU A 9 3.83 -14.36 5.30
C LEU A 9 3.78 -15.08 6.65
N ASN A 10 2.64 -14.98 7.32
CA ASN A 10 2.40 -15.70 8.55
C ASN A 10 2.18 -17.20 8.25
N ASP A 11 2.99 -18.05 8.89
CA ASP A 11 3.00 -19.50 8.69
C ASP A 11 1.65 -20.17 9.00
N ASN A 12 0.87 -19.58 9.91
CA ASN A 12 -0.42 -20.12 10.33
C ASN A 12 -1.55 -19.86 9.33
N TRP A 13 -1.37 -18.95 8.36
CA TRP A 13 -2.43 -18.64 7.41
C TRP A 13 -2.57 -19.72 6.34
N LYS A 14 -3.77 -19.80 5.78
CA LYS A 14 -4.01 -20.58 4.55
C LYS A 14 -3.34 -19.87 3.38
N VAL A 15 -2.83 -20.64 2.42
CA VAL A 15 -2.07 -20.09 1.30
C VAL A 15 -2.91 -19.12 0.47
N ASP A 16 -4.20 -19.42 0.27
CA ASP A 16 -5.13 -18.57 -0.48
C ASP A 16 -5.24 -17.16 0.09
N TYR A 17 -5.41 -17.05 1.40
CA TYR A 17 -5.51 -15.82 2.15
C TYR A 17 -4.15 -15.13 2.26
N ALA A 18 -3.09 -15.90 2.53
CA ALA A 18 -1.75 -15.35 2.72
C ALA A 18 -1.27 -14.59 1.47
N LEU A 19 -1.54 -15.12 0.28
CA LEU A 19 -1.23 -14.44 -0.99
C LEU A 19 -1.96 -13.10 -1.17
N THR A 20 -3.17 -12.93 -0.63
CA THR A 20 -3.91 -11.65 -0.72
C THR A 20 -3.31 -10.52 0.12
N ASN A 21 -2.40 -10.86 1.04
CA ASN A 21 -1.69 -9.85 1.81
C ASN A 21 -0.67 -9.08 0.94
N ILE A 22 -0.24 -9.69 -0.18
CA ILE A 22 0.66 -9.06 -1.15
C ILE A 22 -0.12 -8.03 -1.97
N LYS A 23 0.38 -6.79 -2.00
CA LYS A 23 -0.24 -5.69 -2.72
C LYS A 23 -0.28 -5.97 -4.22
N GLY A 24 -1.50 -6.03 -4.75
CA GLY A 24 -1.75 -6.31 -6.17
C GLY A 24 -2.41 -7.66 -6.38
N ILE A 25 -2.28 -8.58 -5.42
CA ILE A 25 -2.94 -9.88 -5.44
C ILE A 25 -4.27 -9.78 -4.70
N GLY A 26 -5.36 -10.11 -5.39
CA GLY A 26 -6.68 -10.26 -4.79
C GLY A 26 -7.10 -11.72 -4.71
N TRP A 27 -8.29 -11.99 -4.16
CA TRP A 27 -8.85 -13.34 -4.05
C TRP A 27 -8.92 -14.10 -5.37
N SER A 28 -9.33 -13.42 -6.45
CA SER A 28 -9.45 -14.03 -7.77
C SER A 28 -8.10 -14.39 -8.37
N LEU A 29 -7.10 -13.51 -8.23
CA LEU A 29 -5.75 -13.76 -8.72
C LEU A 29 -5.06 -14.88 -7.91
N SER A 30 -5.20 -14.85 -6.59
CA SER A 30 -4.67 -15.88 -5.68
C SER A 30 -5.17 -17.26 -6.07
N LYS A 31 -6.49 -17.43 -6.24
CA LYS A 31 -7.07 -18.69 -6.71
C LYS A 31 -6.53 -19.12 -8.07
N LYS A 32 -6.50 -18.21 -9.06
CA LYS A 32 -5.96 -18.50 -10.39
C LYS A 32 -4.50 -18.98 -10.35
N ILE A 33 -3.66 -18.36 -9.52
CA ILE A 33 -2.26 -18.76 -9.36
C ILE A 33 -2.18 -20.16 -8.76
N LEU A 34 -2.93 -20.42 -7.68
CA LEU A 34 -2.93 -21.72 -7.02
C LEU A 34 -3.49 -22.84 -7.91
N ASP A 35 -4.58 -22.56 -8.63
CA ASP A 35 -5.18 -23.48 -9.61
C ASP A 35 -4.20 -23.82 -10.74
N SER A 36 -3.44 -22.83 -11.23
CA SER A 36 -2.44 -23.04 -12.29
C SER A 36 -1.24 -23.88 -11.84
N LEU A 37 -0.92 -23.85 -10.54
CA LEU A 37 0.19 -24.60 -9.95
C LEU A 37 -0.27 -25.93 -9.32
N ALA A 38 -1.57 -26.24 -9.40
CA ALA A 38 -2.20 -27.39 -8.74
C ALA A 38 -1.89 -27.48 -7.23
N VAL A 39 -1.74 -26.34 -6.56
CA VAL A 39 -1.50 -26.26 -5.10
C VAL A 39 -2.84 -26.13 -4.38
N ASP A 40 -3.09 -26.98 -3.38
CA ASP A 40 -4.33 -26.92 -2.61
C ASP A 40 -4.43 -25.58 -1.82
N PRO A 41 -5.48 -24.77 -2.07
CA PRO A 41 -5.69 -23.49 -1.39
C PRO A 41 -5.85 -23.61 0.13
N LYS A 42 -6.29 -24.76 0.63
CA LYS A 42 -6.55 -24.97 2.06
C LYS A 42 -5.30 -25.30 2.87
N LYS A 43 -4.17 -25.62 2.21
CA LYS A 43 -2.89 -25.84 2.87
C LYS A 43 -2.49 -24.61 3.68
N ARG A 44 -1.71 -24.84 4.73
CA ARG A 44 -1.08 -23.74 5.48
C ARG A 44 0.24 -23.35 4.84
N VAL A 45 0.64 -22.10 5.04
CA VAL A 45 1.93 -21.57 4.56
C VAL A 45 3.11 -22.37 5.15
N SER A 46 2.99 -22.84 6.39
CA SER A 46 4.00 -23.71 7.02
C SER A 46 4.21 -25.06 6.33
N GLN A 47 3.23 -25.53 5.56
CA GLN A 47 3.25 -26.83 4.89
C GLN A 47 3.73 -26.73 3.43
N LEU A 48 4.04 -25.52 2.96
CA LEU A 48 4.57 -25.31 1.61
C LEU A 48 6.00 -25.84 1.51
N THR A 49 6.24 -26.61 0.47
CA THR A 49 7.58 -27.04 0.10
C THR A 49 8.38 -25.90 -0.54
N SER A 50 9.72 -25.98 -0.49
CA SER A 50 10.60 -24.98 -1.12
C SER A 50 10.32 -24.85 -2.63
N ASP A 51 9.97 -25.96 -3.29
CA ASP A 51 9.66 -25.98 -4.72
C ASP A 51 8.33 -25.29 -5.04
N GLU A 52 7.29 -25.51 -4.23
CA GLU A 52 6.01 -24.80 -4.35
C GLU A 52 6.21 -23.29 -4.16
N ILE A 53 7.05 -22.88 -3.19
CA ILE A 53 7.37 -21.47 -2.96
C ILE A 53 8.08 -20.85 -4.17
N ALA A 54 9.06 -21.54 -4.76
CA ALA A 54 9.76 -21.08 -5.95
C ALA A 54 8.82 -20.92 -7.15
N LYS A 55 7.93 -21.89 -7.37
CA LYS A 55 6.90 -21.84 -8.44
C LYS A 55 5.89 -20.71 -8.23
N ILE A 56 5.48 -20.47 -6.99
CA ILE A 56 4.59 -19.35 -6.66
C ILE A 56 5.30 -18.03 -6.93
N ASN A 57 6.57 -17.89 -6.54
CA ASN A 57 7.34 -16.67 -6.80
C ASN A 57 7.48 -16.37 -8.30
N SER A 58 7.87 -17.37 -9.11
CA SER A 58 8.00 -17.18 -10.56
C SER A 58 6.67 -16.80 -11.21
N LYS A 59 5.55 -17.37 -10.74
CA LYS A 59 4.23 -17.01 -11.27
C LYS A 59 3.77 -15.62 -10.85
N ILE A 60 4.16 -15.15 -9.67
CA ILE A 60 3.83 -13.81 -9.19
C ILE A 60 4.65 -12.74 -9.92
N GLU A 61 5.91 -13.02 -10.29
CA GLU A 61 6.77 -12.09 -11.03
C GLU A 61 6.19 -11.65 -12.39
N GLU A 62 5.34 -12.46 -13.00
CA GLU A 62 4.61 -12.08 -14.22
C GLU A 62 3.64 -10.91 -14.02
N TYR A 63 3.22 -10.64 -12.77
CA TYR A 63 2.26 -9.61 -12.42
C TYR A 63 2.94 -8.41 -11.75
N PRO A 64 2.47 -7.17 -12.01
CA PRO A 64 2.99 -6.01 -11.31
C PRO A 64 2.49 -6.04 -9.86
N VAL A 65 3.38 -6.42 -8.94
CA VAL A 65 3.11 -6.51 -7.50
C VAL A 65 3.93 -5.50 -6.71
N GLU A 66 3.45 -5.21 -5.49
CA GLU A 66 4.13 -4.39 -4.48
C GLU A 66 4.76 -3.09 -5.02
N GLY A 67 6.09 -3.02 -5.02
CA GLY A 67 6.85 -1.82 -5.35
C GLY A 67 6.57 -1.32 -6.77
N GLU A 68 6.46 -2.22 -7.74
CA GLU A 68 6.21 -1.84 -9.13
C GLU A 68 4.81 -1.24 -9.28
N LEU A 69 3.79 -1.91 -8.72
CA LEU A 69 2.41 -1.43 -8.77
C LEU A 69 2.25 -0.08 -8.06
N LEU A 70 2.88 0.08 -6.89
CA LEU A 70 2.88 1.33 -6.14
C LEU A 70 3.57 2.45 -6.92
N ARG A 71 4.73 2.17 -7.55
CA ARG A 71 5.45 3.14 -8.39
C ARG A 71 4.61 3.53 -9.60
N ARG A 72 3.95 2.60 -10.26
CA ARG A 72 3.07 2.87 -11.41
C ARG A 72 1.90 3.76 -11.01
N VAL A 73 1.22 3.47 -9.90
CA VAL A 73 0.12 4.30 -9.39
C VAL A 73 0.62 5.70 -9.01
N LYS A 74 1.76 5.81 -8.33
CA LYS A 74 2.34 7.10 -7.96
C LYS A 74 2.71 7.92 -9.20
N SER A 75 3.37 7.29 -10.18
CA SER A 75 3.72 7.90 -11.46
C SER A 75 2.50 8.44 -12.21
N ASN A 76 1.39 7.69 -12.21
CA ASN A 76 0.14 8.16 -12.79
C ASN A 76 -0.42 9.41 -12.09
N ILE A 77 -0.31 9.50 -10.76
CA ILE A 77 -0.77 10.66 -10.00
C ILE A 77 0.17 11.86 -10.22
N THR A 78 1.48 11.66 -10.19
CA THR A 78 2.46 12.73 -10.41
C THR A 78 2.33 13.30 -11.82
N ARG A 79 2.09 12.45 -12.83
CA ARG A 79 1.76 12.89 -14.18
C ARG A 79 0.52 13.79 -14.23
N LEU A 80 -0.56 13.42 -13.54
CA LEU A 80 -1.78 14.25 -13.48
C LEU A 80 -1.55 15.61 -12.80
N GLN A 81 -0.64 15.65 -11.81
CA GLN A 81 -0.23 16.87 -11.13
C GLN A 81 0.63 17.75 -12.04
N ALA A 82 1.62 17.18 -12.74
CA ALA A 82 2.49 17.91 -13.66
C ALA A 82 1.71 18.59 -14.80
N ILE A 83 0.68 17.92 -15.32
CA ILE A 83 -0.21 18.47 -16.37
C ILE A 83 -1.14 19.57 -15.82
N ASN A 84 -1.22 19.78 -14.49
CA ASN A 84 -2.19 20.67 -13.85
C ASN A 84 -3.66 20.36 -14.17
N SER A 85 -3.97 19.09 -14.46
CA SER A 85 -5.35 18.63 -14.63
C SER A 85 -6.19 18.87 -13.36
N TYR A 86 -7.53 19.01 -13.50
CA TYR A 86 -8.43 19.14 -12.35
C TYR A 86 -8.19 18.02 -11.31
N ARG A 87 -8.01 16.77 -11.78
CA ARG A 87 -7.72 15.63 -10.90
C ARG A 87 -6.39 15.82 -10.16
N GLY A 88 -5.35 16.28 -10.85
CA GLY A 88 -4.04 16.60 -10.27
C GLY A 88 -4.13 17.66 -9.17
N LEU A 89 -4.83 18.76 -9.42
CA LEU A 89 -5.07 19.82 -8.43
C LEU A 89 -5.79 19.28 -7.18
N ARG A 90 -6.79 18.40 -7.35
CA ARG A 90 -7.49 17.76 -6.23
C ARG A 90 -6.60 16.80 -5.45
N HIS A 91 -5.76 16.03 -6.14
CA HIS A 91 -4.76 15.16 -5.51
C HIS A 91 -3.75 15.99 -4.69
N SER A 92 -3.23 17.08 -5.24
CA SER A 92 -2.32 18.01 -4.56
C SER A 92 -2.95 18.63 -3.30
N ARG A 93 -4.20 19.09 -3.41
CA ARG A 93 -4.95 19.70 -2.28
C ARG A 93 -5.51 18.70 -1.26
N GLY A 94 -5.29 17.40 -1.43
CA GLY A 94 -5.84 16.37 -0.53
C GLY A 94 -7.38 16.32 -0.52
N LEU A 95 -8.01 16.59 -1.67
CA LEU A 95 -9.46 16.59 -1.84
C LEU A 95 -9.94 15.38 -2.64
N PRO A 96 -11.22 14.97 -2.50
CA PRO A 96 -11.78 13.92 -3.32
C PRO A 96 -11.81 14.32 -4.80
N VAL A 97 -11.53 13.34 -5.66
CA VAL A 97 -11.22 13.55 -7.09
C VAL A 97 -12.42 13.23 -7.99
N ARG A 98 -13.35 12.37 -7.54
CA ARG A 98 -14.48 11.86 -8.33
C ARG A 98 -15.77 12.72 -8.18
N GLY A 99 -15.64 14.05 -8.19
CA GLY A 99 -16.80 14.96 -8.10
C GLY A 99 -17.54 14.98 -6.75
N GLN A 100 -16.97 14.37 -5.70
CA GLN A 100 -17.64 14.26 -4.40
C GLN A 100 -17.69 15.62 -3.67
N ARG A 101 -18.76 15.84 -2.88
CA ARG A 101 -18.99 17.05 -2.08
C ARG A 101 -17.93 17.22 -0.99
N THR A 102 -17.32 18.41 -0.92
CA THR A 102 -16.27 18.73 0.07
C THR A 102 -16.73 19.50 1.30
N ARG A 103 -17.97 20.01 1.31
CA ARG A 103 -18.50 20.82 2.41
C ARG A 103 -18.71 20.03 3.70
N ARG A 104 -19.27 18.81 3.60
CA ARG A 104 -19.62 17.97 4.77
C ARG A 104 -18.67 16.78 4.91
N ASN A 105 -18.80 15.78 4.04
CA ASN A 105 -18.16 14.47 4.18
C ASN A 105 -16.98 14.28 3.21
N ALA A 106 -15.80 14.79 3.57
CA ALA A 106 -14.57 14.60 2.80
C ALA A 106 -13.35 14.21 3.66
N ARG A 107 -13.61 13.65 4.86
CA ARG A 107 -12.57 13.41 5.87
C ARG A 107 -11.64 12.26 5.58
N THR A 108 -12.12 11.19 4.93
CA THR A 108 -11.26 10.08 4.48
C THR A 108 -10.11 10.56 3.62
N LYS A 109 -10.32 11.60 2.78
CA LYS A 109 -9.28 12.17 1.94
C LYS A 109 -8.54 13.36 2.56
N ARG A 110 -9.23 14.24 3.28
CA ARG A 110 -8.64 15.42 3.94
C ARG A 110 -7.81 15.10 5.20
N GLY A 111 -8.03 13.93 5.80
CA GLY A 111 -7.43 13.54 7.08
C GLY A 111 -8.15 14.11 8.31
N LYS A 112 -7.54 13.88 9.47
CA LYS A 112 -8.05 14.30 10.80
C LYS A 112 -8.19 15.84 10.86
N ARG A 113 -9.13 16.34 11.67
CA ARG A 113 -9.29 17.78 11.93
C ARG A 113 -8.01 18.28 12.62
N LYS A 114 -7.28 19.17 11.95
CA LYS A 114 -6.24 19.97 12.60
C LYS A 114 -6.96 21.17 13.22
N THR A 115 -7.06 21.21 14.54
CA THR A 115 -7.47 22.42 15.26
C THR A 115 -6.33 23.40 15.16
N VAL A 116 -6.58 24.56 14.54
CA VAL A 116 -5.63 25.67 14.54
C VAL A 116 -5.58 26.19 15.98
N GLY A 117 -4.45 26.03 16.67
CA GLY A 117 -4.22 26.58 18.02
C GLY A 117 -4.09 25.58 19.18
N ALA A 118 -4.49 24.31 19.01
CA ALA A 118 -4.37 23.29 20.07
C ALA A 118 -3.18 22.35 19.81
N PHE A 119 -1.99 22.90 19.63
CA PHE A 119 -0.78 22.07 19.74
C PHE A 119 -0.52 21.84 21.23
N LYS A 120 -0.52 20.58 21.68
CA LYS A 120 0.04 20.25 23.00
C LYS A 120 1.48 20.78 23.05
N LYS A 121 1.91 21.38 24.18
CA LYS A 121 3.25 21.98 24.35
C LYS A 121 4.38 21.08 23.83
N GLU A 122 4.25 19.77 24.00
CA GLU A 122 5.18 18.74 23.53
C GLU A 122 5.36 18.66 22.00
N ALA A 123 4.32 18.97 21.22
CA ALA A 123 4.39 18.97 19.76
C ALA A 123 5.08 20.24 19.23
N ILE A 124 4.91 21.37 19.93
CA ILE A 124 5.58 22.64 19.60
C ILE A 124 7.07 22.53 19.91
N SER A 125 7.42 21.98 21.08
CA SER A 125 8.83 21.84 21.49
C SER A 125 9.63 20.92 20.58
N LYS A 126 9.04 19.81 20.09
CA LYS A 126 9.68 18.92 19.12
C LYS A 126 9.92 19.58 17.76
N VAL A 127 9.02 20.45 17.31
CA VAL A 127 9.21 21.21 16.06
C VAL A 127 10.32 22.25 16.23
N GLN A 128 10.35 22.96 17.36
CA GLN A 128 11.40 23.95 17.67
C GLN A 128 12.79 23.33 17.84
N GLN A 129 12.90 22.17 18.50
CA GLN A 129 14.17 21.44 18.63
C GLN A 129 14.70 20.97 17.28
N LYS A 130 13.82 20.55 16.37
CA LYS A 130 14.21 20.10 15.03
C LYS A 130 14.70 21.26 14.17
N GLN A 131 14.07 22.42 14.26
CA GLN A 131 14.50 23.66 13.59
C GLN A 131 15.87 24.13 14.10
N LYS A 132 16.09 24.14 15.42
CA LYS A 132 17.39 24.50 16.00
C LYS A 132 18.52 23.56 15.56
N GLN A 133 18.26 22.27 15.44
CA GLN A 133 19.25 21.29 14.98
C GLN A 133 19.61 21.45 13.50
N GLU A 134 18.66 21.90 12.67
CA GLU A 134 18.89 22.21 11.25
C GLU A 134 19.66 23.53 11.06
N GLU A 135 19.55 24.48 11.98
CA GLU A 135 20.31 25.75 11.95
C GLU A 135 21.75 25.61 12.48
N THR A 136 22.01 24.62 13.34
CA THR A 136 23.36 24.36 13.91
C THR A 136 24.24 23.44 13.07
N LYS A 137 23.75 22.95 11.94
CA LYS A 137 24.51 22.14 10.96
C LYS A 137 24.77 22.96 9.70
#